data_AF-A0A525VPY7-F1
#
_entry.id   AF-A0A525VPY7-F1
#
_cell.length_a   1.000
_cell.length_b   1.000
_cell.length_c   1.000
_cell.angle_alpha   90.00
_cell.angle_beta   90.00
_cell.angle_gamma   90.00
#
_symmetry.space_group_name_H-M   'P 1'
#
loop_
_entity.id
_entity.type
_entity.pdbx_description
1 polymer ?
#
loop_
_entity_poly.entity_id
_entity_poly.type
_entity_poly.pdbx_seq_one_letter_code
_entity_poly.pdbx_strand_id
1 'polypeptide(L)'
;MEIMKRYMGWCLVGGLLGFATIIQPATAGQPAAYKQEHAITIDATTITPQSWWQVPGVTPSIYASDPESLDAYKTTESPALKLKPGKYKFGSFTFDFPFAVNLEGKLEFAQSLDQCVEGRGTQTLTVRCSRTSPYSGQRDY
;
A
#
# COMPACT_ATOMS: atom_id res chain seq x y z
N MET A 1 13.66 31.86 -66.51
CA MET A 1 13.06 31.05 -67.59
C MET A 1 11.70 30.59 -67.09
N GLU A 2 10.64 31.12 -67.69
CA GLU A 2 9.29 30.55 -67.58
C GLU A 2 9.25 29.14 -68.19
N ILE A 3 8.40 28.25 -67.66
CA ILE A 3 7.52 27.33 -68.39
C ILE A 3 6.35 26.93 -67.46
N MET A 4 5.24 27.65 -67.58
CA MET A 4 3.92 27.19 -68.04
C MET A 4 3.37 25.77 -67.66
N LYS A 5 2.32 25.75 -66.81
CA LYS A 5 0.91 25.33 -67.08
C LYS A 5 0.56 23.88 -67.54
N ARG A 6 -0.34 23.19 -66.81
CA ARG A 6 -1.57 22.45 -67.27
C ARG A 6 -2.15 21.59 -66.12
N TYR A 7 -3.36 21.87 -65.60
CA TYR A 7 -4.72 21.50 -66.06
C TYR A 7 -5.14 20.02 -65.85
N MET A 8 -6.10 19.86 -64.93
CA MET A 8 -7.34 19.06 -65.00
C MET A 8 -7.26 17.56 -65.33
N GLY A 9 -7.63 16.74 -64.34
CA GLY A 9 -7.90 15.31 -64.51
C GLY A 9 -8.87 14.80 -63.44
N TRP A 10 -10.17 14.88 -63.76
CA TRP A 10 -11.28 14.30 -63.02
C TRP A 10 -11.27 12.78 -63.27
N CYS A 11 -11.13 11.94 -62.24
CA CYS A 11 -11.40 10.50 -62.34
C CYS A 11 -12.18 10.04 -61.10
N LEU A 12 -13.47 9.78 -61.35
CA LEU A 12 -14.35 8.97 -60.51
C LEU A 12 -13.81 7.53 -60.48
N VAL A 13 -13.43 7.02 -59.30
CA VAL A 13 -13.28 5.58 -59.08
C VAL A 13 -13.96 5.26 -57.76
N GLY A 14 -15.06 4.49 -57.87
CA GLY A 14 -15.80 3.97 -56.73
C GLY A 14 -14.94 3.02 -55.92
N GLY A 15 -14.76 3.34 -54.64
CA GLY A 15 -14.19 2.44 -53.65
C GLY A 15 -15.29 1.72 -52.91
N LEU A 16 -15.39 0.41 -53.12
CA LEU A 16 -16.10 -0.52 -52.25
C LEU A 16 -15.67 -0.28 -50.79
N LEU A 17 -16.59 0.20 -49.95
CA LEU A 17 -16.43 0.27 -48.51
C LEU A 17 -16.46 -1.17 -47.96
N GLY A 18 -15.31 -1.84 -47.99
CA GLY A 18 -15.06 -3.01 -47.16
C GLY A 18 -14.99 -2.57 -45.71
N PHE A 19 -16.02 -2.90 -44.93
CA PHE A 19 -15.99 -2.72 -43.48
C PHE A 19 -14.95 -3.66 -42.90
N ALA A 20 -13.72 -3.17 -42.73
CA ALA A 20 -12.74 -3.83 -41.87
C ALA A 20 -13.26 -3.73 -40.43
N THR A 21 -13.81 -4.83 -39.90
CA THR A 21 -14.11 -4.95 -38.47
C THR A 21 -12.80 -4.88 -37.70
N ILE A 22 -12.52 -3.70 -37.14
CA ILE A 22 -11.44 -3.51 -36.17
C ILE A 22 -11.85 -4.28 -34.92
N ILE A 23 -11.30 -5.48 -34.74
CA ILE A 23 -11.40 -6.21 -33.48
C ILE A 23 -10.47 -5.47 -32.51
N GLN A 24 -11.05 -4.62 -31.66
CA GLN A 24 -10.30 -4.04 -30.56
C GLN A 24 -10.00 -5.15 -29.54
N PRO A 25 -8.74 -5.35 -29.13
CA PRO A 25 -8.46 -6.25 -28.02
C PRO A 25 -9.15 -5.68 -26.78
N ALA A 26 -9.91 -6.52 -26.09
CA ALA A 26 -10.49 -6.15 -24.81
C ALA A 26 -9.34 -5.90 -23.83
N THR A 27 -9.08 -4.62 -23.52
CA THR A 27 -8.20 -4.26 -22.42
C THR A 27 -8.79 -4.84 -21.15
N ALA A 28 -8.08 -5.77 -20.51
CA ALA A 28 -8.47 -6.24 -19.19
C ALA A 28 -8.63 -5.02 -18.28
N GLY A 29 -9.81 -4.86 -17.66
CA GLY A 29 -10.09 -3.73 -16.79
C GLY A 29 -9.07 -3.61 -15.65
N GLN A 30 -8.87 -2.40 -15.14
CA GLN A 30 -7.96 -2.17 -14.01
C GLN A 30 -8.28 -3.14 -12.85
N PRO A 31 -7.27 -3.73 -12.20
CA PRO A 31 -7.48 -4.60 -11.05
C PRO A 31 -8.36 -3.89 -10.02
N ALA A 32 -9.30 -4.62 -9.43
CA ALA A 32 -10.16 -4.05 -8.41
C ALA A 32 -9.31 -3.43 -7.28
N ALA A 33 -9.67 -2.22 -6.84
CA ALA A 33 -8.84 -1.40 -5.94
C ALA A 33 -8.40 -2.14 -4.67
N TYR A 34 -9.23 -3.04 -4.13
CA TYR A 34 -8.89 -3.87 -2.97
C TYR A 34 -7.73 -4.86 -3.19
N LYS A 35 -7.31 -5.09 -4.44
CA LYS A 35 -6.16 -5.92 -4.79
C LYS A 35 -4.85 -5.13 -4.93
N GLN A 36 -4.94 -3.80 -5.02
CA GLN A 36 -3.78 -2.94 -5.19
C GLN A 36 -2.95 -2.91 -3.91
N GLU A 37 -1.63 -3.01 -4.04
CA GLU A 37 -0.70 -2.88 -2.92
C GLU A 37 -0.27 -1.42 -2.78
N HIS A 38 -0.13 -0.99 -1.53
CA HIS A 38 0.36 0.31 -1.13
C HIS A 38 1.62 0.14 -0.29
N ALA A 39 2.61 1.01 -0.50
CA ALA A 39 3.78 1.07 0.37
C ALA A 39 3.39 1.76 1.68
N ILE A 40 3.44 1.00 2.77
CA ILE A 40 3.14 1.46 4.12
C ILE A 40 4.42 1.37 4.95
N THR A 41 4.98 2.52 5.34
CA THR A 41 6.16 2.60 6.18
C THR A 41 5.76 2.33 7.63
N ILE A 42 6.45 1.41 8.30
CA ILE A 42 6.29 1.17 9.73
C ILE A 42 7.51 1.74 10.44
N ASP A 43 7.34 2.89 11.11
CA ASP A 43 8.40 3.53 11.89
C ASP A 43 8.24 3.19 13.37
N ALA A 44 8.98 2.18 13.81
CA ALA A 44 9.04 1.73 15.19
C ALA A 44 10.32 2.20 15.90
N THR A 45 11.08 3.13 15.30
CA THR A 45 12.45 3.48 15.73
C THR A 45 12.55 4.10 17.12
N THR A 46 11.42 4.63 17.60
CA THR A 46 11.35 5.33 18.89
C THR A 46 10.90 4.45 20.05
N ILE A 47 10.51 3.19 19.78
CA ILE A 47 10.16 2.23 20.83
C ILE A 47 11.40 1.95 21.69
N THR A 48 11.25 2.16 23.00
CA THR A 48 12.31 1.95 23.98
C THR A 48 11.82 1.00 25.10
N PRO A 49 12.61 -0.03 25.47
CA PRO A 49 13.87 -0.44 24.85
C PRO A 49 13.67 -1.02 23.45
N GLN A 50 14.74 -0.99 22.65
CA GLN A 50 14.72 -1.56 21.31
C GLN A 50 14.43 -3.07 21.36
N SER A 51 13.69 -3.56 20.38
CA SER A 51 13.17 -4.92 20.33
C SER A 51 12.85 -5.33 18.89
N TRP A 52 11.95 -6.29 18.72
CA TRP A 52 11.42 -6.75 17.45
C TRP A 52 9.92 -6.50 17.36
N TRP A 53 9.44 -6.40 16.13
CA TRP A 53 8.03 -6.25 15.84
C TRP A 53 7.63 -7.07 14.61
N GLN A 54 6.33 -7.27 14.46
CA GLN A 54 5.74 -8.00 13.34
C GLN A 54 4.40 -7.39 12.92
N VAL A 55 4.03 -7.66 11.68
CA VAL A 55 2.66 -7.63 11.18
C VAL A 55 2.32 -9.07 10.77
N PRO A 56 1.54 -9.82 11.58
CA PRO A 56 1.25 -11.23 11.31
C PRO A 56 0.66 -11.46 9.92
N GLY A 57 1.17 -12.47 9.22
CA GLY A 57 0.79 -12.79 7.84
C GLY A 57 1.48 -11.94 6.77
N VAL A 58 2.25 -10.92 7.17
CA VAL A 58 3.05 -10.08 6.25
C VAL A 58 4.54 -10.22 6.53
N THR A 59 4.94 -10.17 7.81
CA THR A 59 6.34 -10.23 8.21
C THR A 59 6.67 -11.55 8.93
N PRO A 60 7.95 -11.92 9.06
CA PRO A 60 8.37 -13.03 9.90
C PRO A 60 7.89 -12.86 11.35
N SER A 61 7.71 -13.99 12.03
CA SER A 61 7.19 -14.01 13.40
C SER A 61 8.26 -13.66 14.42
N ILE A 62 7.93 -12.82 15.40
CA ILE A 62 8.79 -12.58 16.57
C ILE A 62 8.86 -13.77 17.55
N TYR A 63 7.98 -14.76 17.37
CA TYR A 63 7.93 -15.96 18.22
C TYR A 63 8.57 -17.20 17.59
N ALA A 64 9.26 -17.04 16.45
CA ALA A 64 10.01 -18.15 15.86
C ALA A 64 11.14 -18.57 16.84
N SER A 65 11.26 -19.87 17.10
CA SER A 65 12.00 -20.46 18.22
C SER A 65 13.52 -20.30 18.21
N ASP A 66 14.10 -19.55 17.25
CA ASP A 66 15.55 -19.36 17.15
C ASP A 66 15.92 -17.94 17.61
N PRO A 67 16.32 -17.75 18.89
CA PRO A 67 16.59 -16.43 19.47
C PRO A 67 17.86 -15.76 18.91
N GLU A 68 18.75 -16.52 18.27
CA GLU A 68 19.97 -15.99 17.64
C GLU A 68 19.71 -15.48 16.21
N SER A 69 18.60 -15.89 15.57
CA SER A 69 18.25 -15.51 14.19
C SER A 69 16.77 -15.14 14.05
N LEU A 70 16.26 -14.23 14.89
CA LEU A 70 14.95 -13.63 14.64
C LEU A 70 14.99 -12.84 13.32
N ASP A 71 14.46 -13.44 12.25
CA ASP A 71 14.23 -12.81 10.95
C ASP A 71 13.19 -11.66 11.00
N ALA A 72 12.55 -11.48 12.16
CA ALA A 72 11.59 -10.41 12.38
C ALA A 72 12.26 -9.03 12.34
N TYR A 73 11.48 -8.01 11.96
CA TYR A 73 11.98 -6.66 11.86
C TYR A 73 12.34 -6.09 13.23
N LYS A 74 13.45 -5.35 13.28
CA LYS A 74 13.90 -4.67 14.49
C LYS A 74 13.22 -3.31 14.62
N THR A 75 13.06 -2.84 15.85
CA THR A 75 12.65 -1.46 16.14
C THR A 75 13.80 -0.47 15.93
N THR A 76 14.88 -0.85 15.25
CA THR A 76 15.96 0.04 14.79
C THR A 76 15.77 0.47 13.34
N GLU A 77 14.74 -0.06 12.68
CA GLU A 77 14.50 0.06 11.26
C GLU A 77 13.08 0.61 11.00
N SER A 78 12.89 1.21 9.83
CA SER A 78 11.59 1.74 9.39
C SER A 78 11.23 1.25 7.97
N PRO A 79 10.99 -0.05 7.77
CA PRO A 79 10.74 -0.62 6.44
C PRO A 79 9.38 -0.21 5.88
N ALA A 80 9.30 -0.14 4.55
CA ALA A 80 8.05 0.00 3.81
C ALA A 80 7.51 -1.38 3.41
N LEU A 81 6.36 -1.75 3.96
CA LEU A 81 5.65 -2.99 3.65
C LEU A 81 4.69 -2.75 2.47
N LYS A 82 4.56 -3.73 1.58
CA LYS A 82 3.54 -3.71 0.52
C LYS A 82 2.25 -4.33 1.06
N LEU A 83 1.28 -3.49 1.41
CA LEU A 83 0.01 -3.89 2.02
C LEU A 83 -1.16 -3.62 1.08
N LYS A 84 -2.12 -4.55 1.03
CA LYS A 84 -3.40 -4.34 0.33
C LYS A 84 -4.38 -3.64 1.27
N PRO A 85 -5.45 -3.01 0.74
CA PRO A 85 -6.53 -2.55 1.59
C PRO A 85 -7.07 -3.68 2.47
N GLY A 86 -7.14 -3.46 3.78
CA GLY A 86 -7.46 -4.52 4.73
C GLY A 86 -7.12 -4.19 6.18
N LYS A 87 -7.44 -5.13 7.08
CA LYS A 87 -7.16 -5.04 8.51
C LYS A 87 -5.87 -5.78 8.83
N TYR A 88 -5.05 -5.13 9.65
CA TYR A 88 -3.74 -5.60 10.07
C TYR A 88 -3.57 -5.40 11.57
N LYS A 89 -2.46 -5.91 12.09
CA LYS A 89 -2.09 -5.78 13.48
C LYS A 89 -0.61 -5.52 13.59
N PHE A 90 -0.24 -4.46 14.31
CA PHE A 90 1.13 -4.28 14.75
C PHE A 90 1.32 -5.08 16.04
N GLY A 91 2.37 -5.89 16.13
CA GLY A 91 2.70 -6.65 17.33
C GLY A 91 4.16 -6.52 17.71
N SER A 92 4.42 -6.25 18.99
CA SER A 92 5.73 -6.40 19.64
C SER A 92 5.63 -7.49 20.70
N PHE A 93 6.72 -7.75 21.43
CA PHE A 93 6.68 -8.64 22.60
C PHE A 93 5.82 -8.11 23.76
N THR A 94 5.58 -6.80 23.83
CA THR A 94 4.96 -6.17 25.02
C THR A 94 3.58 -5.58 24.77
N PHE A 95 3.22 -5.34 23.51
CA PHE A 95 1.92 -4.80 23.14
C PHE A 95 1.61 -5.07 21.67
N ASP A 96 0.32 -5.05 21.36
CA ASP A 96 -0.20 -5.09 20.00
C ASP A 96 -1.42 -4.18 19.85
N PHE A 97 -1.69 -3.73 18.62
CA PHE A 97 -2.89 -2.96 18.30
C PHE A 97 -3.30 -3.15 16.84
N PRO A 98 -4.61 -3.07 16.55
CA PRO A 98 -5.11 -3.15 15.18
C PRO A 98 -4.91 -1.84 14.43
N PHE A 99 -4.66 -1.96 13.13
CA PHE A 99 -4.76 -0.85 12.17
C PHE A 99 -5.34 -1.36 10.85
N ALA A 100 -5.73 -0.47 9.96
CA ALA A 100 -6.23 -0.79 8.64
C ALA A 100 -5.55 0.09 7.58
N VAL A 101 -5.51 -0.45 6.37
CA VAL A 101 -5.13 0.27 5.15
C VAL A 101 -6.39 0.42 4.33
N ASN A 102 -6.78 1.65 4.01
CA ASN A 102 -7.96 1.92 3.18
C ASN A 102 -7.66 1.74 1.67
N LEU A 103 -8.66 1.98 0.81
CA LEU A 103 -8.52 1.82 -0.65
C LEU A 103 -7.51 2.79 -1.29
N GLU A 104 -7.20 3.91 -0.64
CA GLU A 104 -6.19 4.87 -1.08
C GLU A 104 -4.80 4.59 -0.49
N GLY A 105 -4.66 3.52 0.31
CA GLY A 105 -3.42 3.19 1.00
C GLY A 105 -3.17 4.06 2.23
N LYS A 106 -4.21 4.63 2.84
CA LYS A 106 -4.09 5.44 4.06
C LYS A 106 -4.38 4.62 5.31
N LEU A 107 -3.69 4.97 6.38
CA LEU A 107 -3.79 4.30 7.67
C LEU A 107 -5.01 4.75 8.46
N GLU A 108 -5.71 3.78 9.01
CA GLU A 108 -6.82 3.97 9.96
C GLU A 108 -6.57 3.12 11.22
N PHE A 109 -6.79 3.68 12.40
CA PHE A 109 -6.67 2.95 13.67
C PHE A 109 -7.58 3.58 14.74
N ALA A 110 -7.68 3.09 15.97
CA ALA A 110 -8.58 3.71 16.96
C ALA A 110 -8.02 5.07 17.45
N GLN A 111 -8.86 6.08 17.68
CA GLN A 111 -8.42 7.37 18.25
C GLN A 111 -7.80 7.21 19.65
N SER A 112 -8.21 6.17 20.37
CA SER A 112 -7.62 5.79 21.65
C SER A 112 -6.11 5.48 21.56
N LEU A 113 -5.54 5.27 20.38
CA LEU A 113 -4.12 4.99 20.19
C LEU A 113 -3.29 6.26 19.95
N ASP A 114 -3.91 7.42 19.75
CA ASP A 114 -3.23 8.68 19.40
C ASP A 114 -2.21 9.13 20.47
N GLN A 115 -2.29 8.58 21.68
CA GLN A 115 -1.31 8.77 22.75
C GLN A 115 0.11 8.28 22.40
N CYS A 116 0.23 7.34 21.45
CA CYS A 116 1.53 6.76 21.08
C CYS A 116 1.63 6.22 19.65
N VAL A 117 0.55 6.28 18.87
CA VAL A 117 0.52 5.89 17.46
C VAL A 117 0.11 7.08 16.62
N GLU A 118 0.91 7.39 15.60
CA GLU A 118 0.72 8.55 14.73
C GLU A 118 0.59 8.10 13.26
N GLY A 119 0.20 9.04 12.40
CA GLY A 119 0.19 8.83 10.95
C GLY A 119 -1.14 8.34 10.36
N ARG A 120 -2.24 8.47 11.10
CA ARG A 120 -3.61 8.33 10.59
C ARG A 120 -3.81 9.19 9.35
N GLY A 121 -4.44 8.64 8.32
CA GLY A 121 -4.63 9.34 7.04
C GLY A 121 -3.36 9.46 6.19
N THR A 122 -2.25 8.85 6.61
CA THR A 122 -0.96 8.83 5.89
C THR A 122 -0.56 7.41 5.51
N GLN A 123 0.61 7.26 4.89
CA GLN A 123 1.24 5.97 4.54
C GLN A 123 2.36 5.58 5.52
N THR A 124 2.53 6.33 6.61
CA THR A 124 3.58 6.07 7.62
C THR A 124 2.92 5.82 8.96
N LEU A 125 3.08 4.62 9.51
CA LEU A 125 2.63 4.27 10.85
C LEU A 125 3.80 4.50 11.80
N THR A 126 3.75 5.56 12.59
CA THR A 126 4.78 5.82 13.59
C THR A 126 4.33 5.30 14.94
N VAL A 127 5.15 4.44 15.56
CA VAL A 127 4.86 3.77 16.82
C VAL A 127 5.87 4.23 17.87
N ARG A 128 5.36 4.90 18.91
CA ARG A 128 6.13 5.46 20.03
C ARG A 128 5.73 4.86 21.38
N CYS A 129 4.91 3.83 21.37
CA CYS A 129 4.36 3.24 22.60
C CYS A 129 5.48 2.68 23.48
N SER A 130 5.41 2.98 24.78
CA SER A 130 6.29 2.42 25.80
C SER A 130 5.64 1.17 26.42
N ARG A 131 6.46 0.34 27.09
CA ARG A 131 6.08 -0.96 27.68
C ARG A 131 4.77 -0.97 28.48
N THR A 132 4.28 0.17 28.98
CA THR A 132 3.22 0.23 29.99
C THR A 132 1.79 0.27 29.46
N SER A 133 1.49 0.66 28.22
CA SER A 133 0.19 0.43 27.55
C SER A 133 0.11 1.22 26.24
N PRO A 134 -0.48 0.70 25.15
CA PRO A 134 -1.02 1.55 24.09
C PRO A 134 -2.40 2.15 24.45
N TYR A 135 -2.97 1.81 25.62
CA TYR A 135 -4.26 2.28 26.09
C TYR A 135 -4.17 2.92 27.49
N SER A 136 -4.27 4.24 27.59
CA SER A 136 -4.53 4.99 28.84
C SER A 136 -6.03 5.26 29.07
N GLY A 137 -6.88 4.24 28.98
CA GLY A 137 -8.33 4.41 29.15
C GLY A 137 -9.02 3.11 29.56
N GLN A 138 -10.02 3.23 30.44
CA GLN A 138 -10.79 2.13 30.99
C GLN A 138 -11.35 1.23 29.87
N ARG A 139 -11.11 -0.08 29.95
CA ARG A 139 -11.80 -1.04 29.09
C ARG A 139 -13.28 -0.98 29.44
N ASP A 140 -14.10 -0.46 28.54
CA ASP A 140 -15.53 -0.72 28.59
C ASP A 140 -15.74 -2.22 28.34
N TYR A 141 -16.17 -2.93 29.37
CA TYR A 141 -16.65 -4.32 29.32
C TYR A 141 -18.16 -4.33 29.20
#